data_AF-W7YCX5-F1
#
_entry.id   AF-W7YCX5-F1
#
_cell.length_a   1.000
_cell.length_b   1.000
_cell.length_c   1.000
_cell.angle_alpha   90.00
_cell.angle_beta   90.00
_cell.angle_gamma   90.00
#
_symmetry.space_group_name_H-M   'P 1'
#
loop_
_entity.id
_entity.type
_entity.pdbx_description
1 polymer ?
#
loop_
_entity_poly.entity_id
_entity_poly.type
_entity_poly.pdbx_seq_one_letter_code
_entity_poly.pdbx_strand_id
1 'polypeptide(L)'
;MDAKKKKILFISGGVLTTGAIVTTIVLIRRRNKRKRGLLPQGGSDKSPANILTTNNNALPPNFKNWNGSSTYLASMPRGIRNNNPGNIIQSNSKWHGKLSKDQNKDRRFEMFMAPEYGVRAMIKLLQNYMGKGFTTVEKIVKRYAPSFENNTKAYINTVCKDLKVQPQTKLRPTKNTLRLLVLSMTKVENGKSFITPQLFEQAYSMI
;
A
#
# COMPACT_ATOMS: atom_id res chain seq x y z
N MET A 1 51.48 43.74 -20.31
CA MET A 1 50.59 43.00 -19.39
C MET A 1 49.49 42.38 -20.23
N ASP A 2 49.62 41.09 -20.53
CA ASP A 2 48.78 40.37 -21.50
C ASP A 2 48.25 39.11 -20.80
N ALA A 3 46.93 39.01 -20.62
CA ALA A 3 46.30 37.96 -19.83
C ALA A 3 45.42 37.07 -20.73
N LYS A 4 45.96 35.88 -21.04
CA LYS A 4 45.30 34.78 -21.75
C LYS A 4 43.96 34.39 -21.11
N LYS A 5 42.87 34.49 -21.88
CA LYS A 5 41.59 33.81 -21.59
C LYS A 5 41.72 32.30 -21.84
N LYS A 6 41.54 31.48 -20.80
CA LYS A 6 41.30 30.03 -20.94
C LYS A 6 39.79 29.76 -20.92
N LYS A 7 39.28 29.16 -22.00
CA LYS A 7 37.93 28.55 -22.06
C LYS A 7 37.93 27.31 -21.17
N ILE A 8 37.03 27.24 -20.19
CA ILE A 8 36.73 26.02 -19.45
C ILE A 8 35.36 25.51 -19.93
N LEU A 9 35.42 24.38 -20.62
CA LEU A 9 34.32 23.55 -21.06
C LEU A 9 33.88 22.70 -19.87
N PHE A 10 32.71 22.98 -19.28
CA PHE A 10 32.09 22.07 -18.31
C PHE A 10 31.24 21.05 -19.04
N ILE A 11 31.78 19.83 -19.16
CA ILE A 11 31.04 18.63 -19.54
C ILE A 11 30.15 18.26 -18.35
N SER A 12 28.84 18.44 -18.48
CA SER A 12 27.86 17.94 -17.52
C SER A 12 27.75 16.42 -17.69
N GLY A 13 28.53 15.67 -16.91
CA GLY A 13 28.36 14.24 -16.72
C GLY A 13 27.04 13.95 -16.00
N GLY A 14 26.14 13.27 -16.68
CA GLY A 14 24.91 12.75 -16.10
C GLY A 14 25.20 11.67 -15.07
N VAL A 15 24.55 11.76 -13.91
CA VAL A 15 24.45 10.66 -12.95
C VAL A 15 23.05 10.06 -13.06
N LEU A 16 22.95 8.99 -13.84
CA LEU A 16 21.89 7.99 -13.66
C LEU A 16 22.06 7.41 -12.25
N THR A 17 21.07 7.59 -11.39
CA THR A 17 20.91 6.73 -10.20
C THR A 17 19.52 6.09 -10.24
N THR A 18 19.52 4.95 -10.92
CA THR A 18 18.97 3.68 -10.44
C THR A 18 17.72 3.72 -9.57
N GLY A 19 16.64 3.18 -10.13
CA GLY A 19 15.45 2.78 -9.40
C GLY A 19 15.78 1.83 -8.25
N ALA A 20 15.29 2.18 -7.06
CA ALA A 20 15.19 1.27 -5.94
C ALA A 20 13.70 1.10 -5.62
N ILE A 21 13.19 -0.09 -5.94
CA ILE A 21 11.92 -0.59 -5.42
C ILE A 21 12.14 -0.79 -3.92
N VAL A 22 11.76 0.19 -3.11
CA VAL A 22 11.85 0.09 -1.65
C VAL A 22 10.54 -0.49 -1.12
N THR A 23 10.47 -1.83 -1.09
CA THR A 23 9.47 -2.54 -0.28
C THR A 23 10.00 -2.62 1.15
N THR A 24 9.76 -1.59 1.97
CA THR A 24 10.15 -1.65 3.39
C THR A 24 9.09 -2.39 4.20
N ILE A 25 9.39 -3.64 4.53
CA ILE A 25 8.84 -4.35 5.68
C ILE A 25 9.41 -3.68 6.93
N VAL A 26 8.56 -3.11 7.79
CA VAL A 26 8.97 -2.72 9.16
C VAL A 26 8.34 -3.67 10.16
N LEU A 27 9.22 -4.49 10.74
CA LEU A 27 9.06 -5.27 11.96
C LEU A 27 8.95 -4.31 13.16
N ILE A 28 7.92 -4.45 13.98
CA ILE A 28 7.85 -3.79 15.29
C ILE A 28 8.49 -4.72 16.32
N ARG A 29 9.61 -4.24 16.88
CA ARG A 29 10.33 -4.83 18.01
C ARG A 29 9.67 -4.36 19.31
N ARG A 30 9.06 -5.26 20.08
CA ARG A 30 8.74 -5.02 21.50
C ARG A 30 9.78 -5.75 22.35
N ARG A 31 10.56 -5.00 23.12
CA ARG A 31 11.42 -5.51 24.20
C ARG A 31 10.53 -6.15 25.27
N ASN A 32 10.73 -7.43 25.56
CA ASN A 32 10.50 -7.99 26.88
C ASN A 32 11.64 -8.97 27.20
N LYS A 33 12.49 -8.60 28.17
CA LYS A 33 13.53 -9.45 28.72
C LYS A 33 12.87 -10.55 29.56
N ARG A 34 12.99 -11.82 29.14
CA ARG A 34 13.15 -12.96 30.05
C ARG A 34 14.18 -13.91 29.42
N LYS A 35 15.29 -14.15 30.15
CA LYS A 35 16.36 -15.07 29.79
C LYS A 35 15.88 -16.52 29.96
N ARG A 36 16.19 -17.40 29.00
CA ARG A 36 16.81 -18.73 29.17
C ARG A 36 16.80 -19.53 27.85
N GLY A 37 17.92 -20.20 27.57
CA GLY A 37 18.05 -21.27 26.55
C GLY A 37 19.05 -20.97 25.44
N LEU A 38 20.21 -21.62 25.48
CA LEU A 38 21.28 -21.61 24.45
C LEU A 38 20.94 -22.56 23.28
N LEU A 39 21.63 -22.34 22.14
CA LEU A 39 21.92 -23.20 20.96
C LEU A 39 21.27 -22.76 19.63
N PRO A 40 21.91 -23.00 18.45
CA PRO A 40 23.30 -22.74 18.06
C PRO A 40 23.42 -21.89 16.77
N GLN A 41 24.64 -21.56 16.36
CA GLN A 41 25.01 -20.82 15.14
C GLN A 41 24.82 -21.66 13.86
N GLY A 42 24.34 -21.06 12.76
CA GLY A 42 24.50 -21.61 11.42
C GLY A 42 23.46 -21.14 10.38
N GLY A 43 23.93 -20.53 9.29
CA GLY A 43 23.20 -20.46 8.01
C GLY A 43 22.99 -19.06 7.43
N SER A 44 23.82 -18.69 6.46
CA SER A 44 23.75 -17.50 5.62
C SER A 44 22.53 -17.47 4.68
N ASP A 45 21.98 -16.26 4.48
CA ASP A 45 20.99 -15.83 3.48
C ASP A 45 21.16 -16.48 2.08
N LYS A 46 20.13 -16.69 1.22
CA LYS A 46 19.06 -15.77 0.80
C LYS A 46 17.85 -16.56 0.29
N SER A 47 16.67 -16.36 0.89
CA SER A 47 15.39 -16.70 0.25
C SER A 47 14.38 -15.61 0.63
N PRO A 48 13.61 -15.06 -0.33
CA PRO A 48 12.57 -14.08 0.00
C PRO A 48 11.57 -14.77 0.93
N ALA A 49 11.20 -14.10 2.01
CA ALA A 49 10.30 -14.65 3.03
C ALA A 49 9.01 -15.20 2.40
N ASN A 50 9.00 -16.51 2.15
CA ASN A 50 7.83 -17.24 1.69
C ASN A 50 6.96 -17.48 2.93
N ILE A 51 6.27 -16.44 3.40
CA ILE A 51 5.30 -16.56 4.49
C ILE A 51 3.99 -17.08 3.89
N LEU A 52 4.03 -18.34 3.46
CA LEU A 52 2.89 -19.25 3.34
C LEU A 52 3.15 -20.38 4.34
N THR A 53 3.00 -20.09 5.63
CA THR A 53 3.12 -21.13 6.68
C THR A 53 1.75 -21.35 7.33
N THR A 54 0.84 -22.02 6.63
CA THR A 54 -0.21 -22.86 7.23
C THR A 54 -0.66 -23.91 6.21
N ASN A 55 -0.69 -25.16 6.65
CA ASN A 55 -0.79 -26.40 5.86
C ASN A 55 -2.18 -26.67 5.26
N ASN A 56 -2.78 -25.72 4.56
CA ASN A 56 -3.86 -25.95 3.60
C ASN A 56 -3.83 -24.81 2.57
N ASN A 57 -3.24 -25.09 1.40
CA ASN A 57 -2.95 -24.13 0.32
C ASN A 57 -4.19 -23.65 -0.47
N ALA A 58 -5.40 -24.09 -0.10
CA ALA A 58 -6.61 -23.74 -0.82
C ALA A 58 -7.16 -22.38 -0.34
N LEU A 59 -7.40 -21.50 -1.31
CA LEU A 59 -8.22 -20.31 -1.11
C LEU A 59 -9.70 -20.72 -0.96
N PRO A 60 -10.55 -19.90 -0.31
CA PRO A 60 -11.96 -20.21 -0.19
C PRO A 60 -12.62 -20.43 -1.56
N PRO A 61 -13.64 -21.31 -1.68
CA PRO A 61 -14.25 -21.64 -2.97
C PRO A 61 -14.75 -20.43 -3.79
N ASN A 62 -15.19 -19.37 -3.11
CA ASN A 62 -15.70 -18.14 -3.74
C ASN A 62 -14.66 -17.03 -3.88
N PHE A 63 -13.38 -17.34 -3.65
CA PHE A 63 -12.31 -16.38 -3.85
C PHE A 63 -12.09 -16.12 -5.34
N LYS A 64 -12.04 -14.85 -5.71
CA LYS A 64 -11.69 -14.37 -7.05
C LYS A 64 -10.51 -13.43 -6.92
N ASN A 65 -9.44 -13.67 -7.67
CA ASN A 65 -8.33 -12.76 -7.79
C ASN A 65 -8.63 -11.65 -8.82
N TRP A 66 -7.63 -10.81 -9.09
CA TRP A 66 -7.73 -9.65 -10.00
C TRP A 66 -7.98 -10.01 -11.47
N ASN A 67 -7.83 -11.28 -11.84
CA ASN A 67 -8.10 -11.80 -13.17
C ASN A 67 -9.38 -12.67 -13.20
N GLY A 68 -10.16 -12.70 -12.11
CA GLY A 68 -11.36 -13.53 -11.98
C GLY A 68 -11.12 -15.02 -11.69
N SER A 69 -9.87 -15.44 -11.51
CA SER A 69 -9.50 -16.83 -11.20
C SER A 69 -9.49 -17.09 -9.69
N SER A 70 -9.61 -18.36 -9.27
CA SER A 70 -9.54 -18.78 -7.87
C SER A 70 -8.13 -19.03 -7.34
N THR A 71 -7.09 -18.77 -8.15
CA THR A 71 -5.69 -19.02 -7.77
C THR A 71 -5.03 -17.82 -7.09
N TYR A 72 -3.98 -18.09 -6.31
CA TYR A 72 -3.20 -17.04 -5.66
C TYR A 72 -2.17 -16.43 -6.63
N LEU A 73 -2.09 -15.10 -6.69
CA LEU A 73 -1.17 -14.39 -7.57
C LEU A 73 0.21 -14.20 -6.92
N ALA A 74 0.97 -15.27 -6.70
CA ALA A 74 2.19 -15.28 -5.88
C ALA A 74 3.22 -14.18 -6.23
N SER A 75 3.36 -13.81 -7.50
CA SER A 75 4.29 -12.78 -7.99
C SER A 75 3.81 -11.33 -7.79
N MET A 76 2.56 -11.13 -7.39
CA MET A 76 1.99 -9.80 -7.19
C MET A 76 2.30 -9.22 -5.79
N PRO A 77 2.23 -7.88 -5.62
CA PRO A 77 2.35 -7.26 -4.29
C PRO A 77 1.31 -7.79 -3.30
N ARG A 78 1.66 -7.84 -2.02
CA ARG A 78 0.80 -8.40 -0.95
C ARG A 78 -0.64 -7.86 -0.97
N GLY A 79 -0.82 -6.55 -1.15
CA GLY A 79 -2.16 -5.94 -1.21
C GLY A 79 -3.01 -6.53 -2.33
N ILE A 80 -2.41 -6.76 -3.50
CA ILE A 80 -3.08 -7.39 -4.64
C ILE A 80 -3.39 -8.86 -4.35
N ARG A 81 -2.44 -9.63 -3.82
CA ARG A 81 -2.69 -11.04 -3.48
C ARG A 81 -3.81 -11.22 -2.44
N ASN A 82 -3.95 -10.25 -1.55
CA ASN A 82 -4.97 -10.25 -0.51
C ASN A 82 -6.32 -9.66 -0.97
N ASN A 83 -6.45 -9.23 -2.23
CA ASN A 83 -7.56 -8.40 -2.70
C ASN A 83 -7.81 -7.16 -1.81
N ASN A 84 -6.75 -6.64 -1.20
CA ASN A 84 -6.73 -5.51 -0.28
C ASN A 84 -5.74 -4.46 -0.78
N PRO A 85 -6.08 -3.71 -1.84
CA PRO A 85 -5.14 -2.80 -2.48
C PRO A 85 -4.72 -1.64 -1.57
N GLY A 86 -5.49 -1.34 -0.53
CA GLY A 86 -5.15 -0.33 0.48
C GLY A 86 -4.22 -0.85 1.59
N ASN A 87 -3.89 -2.15 1.66
CA ASN A 87 -3.24 -2.71 2.85
C ASN A 87 -4.00 -2.37 4.15
N ILE A 88 -5.34 -2.47 4.16
CA ILE A 88 -6.16 -2.28 5.36
C ILE A 88 -5.77 -3.34 6.40
N ILE A 89 -5.40 -2.88 7.60
CA ILE A 89 -5.00 -3.75 8.71
C ILE A 89 -6.24 -4.44 9.30
N GLN A 90 -6.08 -5.69 9.76
CA GLN A 90 -7.12 -6.43 10.44
C GLN A 90 -7.72 -5.65 11.61
N SER A 91 -9.05 -5.60 11.66
CA SER A 91 -9.81 -4.98 12.75
C SER A 91 -11.14 -5.71 12.99
N ASN A 92 -11.89 -5.27 14.01
CA ASN A 92 -13.26 -5.75 14.27
C ASN A 92 -14.29 -5.20 13.27
N SER A 93 -13.86 -4.45 12.25
CA SER A 93 -14.75 -3.90 11.23
C SER A 93 -15.37 -5.03 10.40
N LYS A 94 -16.70 -5.01 10.26
CA LYS A 94 -17.48 -5.96 9.47
C LYS A 94 -17.51 -5.54 8.00
N TRP A 95 -16.35 -5.58 7.34
CA TRP A 95 -16.28 -5.26 5.92
C TRP A 95 -17.04 -6.28 5.08
N HIS A 96 -17.84 -5.82 4.13
CA HIS A 96 -18.49 -6.71 3.17
C HIS A 96 -17.43 -7.40 2.31
N GLY A 97 -17.55 -8.72 2.14
CA GLY A 97 -16.61 -9.54 1.37
C GLY A 97 -15.25 -9.79 2.04
N LYS A 98 -15.06 -9.39 3.31
CA LYS A 98 -13.86 -9.76 4.09
C LYS A 98 -13.90 -11.26 4.42
N LEU A 99 -12.76 -11.92 4.29
CA LEU A 99 -12.58 -13.30 4.73
C LEU A 99 -12.57 -13.39 6.25
N SER A 100 -13.14 -14.48 6.78
CA SER A 100 -13.08 -14.79 8.21
C SER A 100 -11.65 -15.02 8.67
N LYS A 101 -11.40 -14.98 9.98
CA LYS A 101 -10.04 -15.11 10.53
C LYS A 101 -9.38 -16.45 10.19
N ASP A 102 -10.17 -17.51 10.11
CA ASP A 102 -9.74 -18.86 9.71
C ASP A 102 -9.44 -18.98 8.20
N GLN A 103 -10.13 -18.19 7.37
CA GLN A 103 -9.91 -18.13 5.92
C GLN A 103 -8.79 -17.16 5.52
N ASN A 104 -8.55 -16.12 6.31
CA ASN A 104 -7.54 -15.10 6.05
C ASN A 104 -6.13 -15.67 6.28
N LYS A 105 -5.32 -15.68 5.22
CA LYS A 105 -3.94 -16.20 5.23
C LYS A 105 -2.90 -15.14 5.62
N ASP A 106 -3.29 -13.87 5.68
CA ASP A 106 -2.43 -12.79 6.14
C ASP A 106 -2.57 -12.59 7.66
N ARG A 107 -1.43 -12.49 8.35
CA ARG A 107 -1.39 -12.33 9.81
C ARG A 107 -1.71 -10.93 10.29
N ARG A 108 -1.69 -9.92 9.42
CA ARG A 108 -1.80 -8.50 9.78
C ARG A 108 -2.87 -7.77 8.98
N PHE A 109 -3.07 -8.12 7.72
CA PHE A 109 -3.93 -7.39 6.80
C PHE A 109 -5.24 -8.12 6.54
N GLU A 110 -6.28 -7.35 6.25
CA GLU A 110 -7.53 -7.93 5.77
C GLU A 110 -7.30 -8.63 4.42
N MET A 111 -8.02 -9.72 4.21
CA MET A 111 -8.17 -10.34 2.89
C MET A 111 -9.63 -10.26 2.49
N PHE A 112 -9.86 -10.03 1.20
CA PHE A 112 -11.20 -9.96 0.63
C PHE A 112 -11.42 -11.08 -0.37
N MET A 113 -12.66 -11.55 -0.47
CA MET A 113 -13.02 -12.62 -1.40
C MET A 113 -12.89 -12.20 -2.86
N ALA A 114 -12.95 -10.90 -3.18
CA ALA A 114 -12.76 -10.37 -4.53
C ALA A 114 -12.22 -8.91 -4.49
N PRO A 115 -11.54 -8.42 -5.55
CA PRO A 115 -10.90 -7.11 -5.57
C PRO A 115 -11.87 -5.94 -5.30
N GLU A 116 -13.08 -6.00 -5.84
CA GLU A 116 -14.11 -4.97 -5.70
C GLU A 116 -14.47 -4.70 -4.23
N TYR A 117 -14.41 -5.74 -3.38
CA TYR A 117 -14.68 -5.61 -1.95
C TYR A 117 -13.56 -4.90 -1.21
N GLY A 118 -12.30 -5.14 -1.58
CA GLY A 118 -11.16 -4.40 -1.01
C GLY A 118 -11.13 -2.94 -1.44
N VAL A 119 -11.43 -2.66 -2.72
CA VAL A 119 -11.59 -1.30 -3.24
C VAL A 119 -12.73 -0.59 -2.50
N ARG A 120 -13.89 -1.24 -2.36
CA ARG A 120 -15.05 -0.73 -1.61
C ARG A 120 -14.69 -0.42 -0.16
N ALA A 121 -14.01 -1.33 0.53
CA ALA A 121 -13.58 -1.12 1.91
C ALA A 121 -12.69 0.12 2.05
N MET A 122 -11.77 0.33 1.10
CA MET A 122 -10.93 1.52 1.07
C MET A 122 -11.72 2.80 0.82
N ILE A 123 -12.71 2.79 -0.09
CA ILE A 123 -13.56 3.98 -0.31
C ILE A 123 -14.33 4.33 0.96
N LYS A 124 -14.96 3.35 1.63
CA LYS A 124 -15.69 3.57 2.90
C LYS A 124 -14.77 4.04 4.02
N LEU A 125 -13.54 3.54 4.07
CA LEU A 125 -12.52 4.00 5.02
C LEU A 125 -12.21 5.49 4.81
N LEU A 126 -11.98 5.92 3.57
CA LEU A 126 -11.70 7.32 3.24
C LEU A 126 -12.91 8.22 3.47
N GLN A 127 -14.12 7.78 3.13
CA GLN A 127 -15.35 8.51 3.47
C GLN A 127 -15.49 8.73 4.98
N ASN A 128 -15.25 7.69 5.79
CA ASN A 128 -15.28 7.78 7.24
C ASN A 128 -14.23 8.76 7.78
N TYR A 129 -13.01 8.76 7.23
CA TYR A 129 -11.98 9.74 7.59
C TYR A 129 -12.43 11.16 7.28
N MET A 130 -12.96 11.40 6.07
CA MET A 130 -13.41 12.72 5.68
C MET A 130 -14.61 13.19 6.51
N GLY A 131 -15.55 12.30 6.84
CA GLY A 131 -16.67 12.58 7.75
C GLY A 131 -16.24 12.95 9.17
N LYS A 132 -15.06 12.49 9.60
CA LYS A 132 -14.44 12.86 10.89
C LYS A 132 -13.53 14.09 10.82
N GLY A 133 -13.57 14.85 9.72
CA GLY A 133 -12.80 16.09 9.58
C GLY A 133 -11.37 15.91 9.06
N PHE A 134 -10.95 14.69 8.67
CA PHE A 134 -9.70 14.47 7.93
C PHE A 134 -9.95 14.78 6.45
N THR A 135 -10.07 16.06 6.11
CA THR A 135 -10.50 16.52 4.78
C THR A 135 -9.37 17.12 3.93
N THR A 136 -8.10 16.89 4.27
CA THR A 136 -6.96 17.33 3.47
C THR A 136 -6.05 16.14 3.17
N VAL A 137 -5.28 16.19 2.09
CA VAL A 137 -4.35 15.09 1.74
C VAL A 137 -3.40 14.82 2.89
N GLU A 138 -2.84 15.87 3.49
CA GLU A 138 -1.94 15.74 4.63
C GLU A 138 -2.60 15.00 5.81
N LYS A 139 -3.81 15.39 6.20
CA LYS A 139 -4.53 14.78 7.32
C LYS A 139 -4.92 13.33 7.03
N ILE A 140 -5.39 13.06 5.82
CA ILE A 140 -5.78 11.70 5.38
C ILE A 140 -4.56 10.79 5.40
N VAL A 141 -3.45 11.18 4.76
CA VAL A 141 -2.24 10.34 4.66
C VAL A 141 -1.59 10.16 6.03
N LYS A 142 -1.44 11.20 6.84
CA LYS A 142 -0.92 11.07 8.22
C LYS A 142 -1.76 10.11 9.07
N ARG A 143 -3.08 10.15 8.92
CA ARG A 143 -3.98 9.22 9.62
C ARG A 143 -3.85 7.78 9.10
N TYR A 144 -3.62 7.63 7.79
CA TYR A 144 -3.50 6.35 7.10
C TYR A 144 -2.17 5.65 7.42
N ALA A 145 -1.05 6.40 7.41
CA ALA A 145 0.31 5.91 7.57
C ALA A 145 1.17 6.85 8.46
N PRO A 146 1.02 6.81 9.80
CA PRO A 146 1.61 7.80 10.72
C PRO A 146 3.13 7.66 10.97
N SER A 147 3.77 6.51 10.70
CA SER A 147 5.08 6.16 11.26
C SER A 147 6.27 6.22 10.29
N PHE A 148 6.28 7.13 9.31
CA PHE A 148 7.34 7.14 8.29
C PHE A 148 7.75 8.54 7.86
N GLU A 149 8.24 9.41 8.75
CA GLU A 149 8.44 10.85 8.51
C GLU A 149 8.95 11.24 7.11
N ASN A 150 9.98 10.58 6.56
CA ASN A 150 10.47 10.85 5.21
C ASN A 150 9.54 10.33 4.10
N ASN A 151 8.95 9.15 4.26
CA ASN A 151 8.02 8.58 3.28
C ASN A 151 6.63 9.22 3.36
N THR A 152 6.20 9.72 4.52
CA THR A 152 4.91 10.41 4.68
C THR A 152 4.88 11.69 3.84
N LYS A 153 5.99 12.46 3.80
CA LYS A 153 6.10 13.63 2.91
C LYS A 153 6.06 13.23 1.44
N ALA A 154 6.81 12.20 1.03
CA ALA A 154 6.79 11.70 -0.34
C ALA A 154 5.39 11.20 -0.74
N TYR A 155 4.71 10.48 0.14
CA TYR A 155 3.33 10.00 -0.05
C TYR A 155 2.37 11.18 -0.25
N ILE A 156 2.38 12.16 0.65
CA ILE A 156 1.57 13.38 0.51
C ILE A 156 1.85 14.05 -0.83
N ASN A 157 3.11 14.22 -1.23
CA ASN A 157 3.49 14.85 -2.49
C ASN A 157 2.95 14.08 -3.71
N THR A 158 3.05 12.75 -3.71
CA THR A 158 2.50 11.91 -4.78
C THR A 158 0.99 12.09 -4.89
N VAL A 159 0.27 12.03 -3.77
CA VAL A 159 -1.20 12.17 -3.76
C VAL A 159 -1.62 13.58 -4.18
N CYS A 160 -0.95 14.62 -3.67
CA CYS A 160 -1.18 16.00 -4.09
C CYS A 160 -0.96 16.20 -5.60
N LYS A 161 0.11 15.62 -6.16
CA LYS A 161 0.40 15.68 -7.59
C LYS A 161 -0.70 15.03 -8.42
N ASP A 162 -1.13 13.83 -8.03
CA ASP A 162 -2.18 13.09 -8.76
C ASP A 162 -3.54 13.79 -8.67
N LEU A 163 -3.86 14.41 -7.53
CA LEU A 163 -5.11 15.15 -7.32
C LEU A 163 -5.07 16.60 -7.82
N LYS A 164 -3.88 17.12 -8.16
CA LYS A 164 -3.62 18.53 -8.52
C LYS A 164 -4.09 19.52 -7.42
N VAL A 165 -3.74 19.22 -6.17
CA VAL A 165 -4.09 20.04 -4.99
C VAL A 165 -2.87 20.27 -4.10
N GLN A 166 -2.96 21.24 -3.18
CA GLN A 166 -1.95 21.42 -2.14
C GLN A 166 -2.26 20.52 -0.93
N PRO A 167 -1.27 20.20 -0.07
CA PRO A 167 -1.47 19.27 1.05
C PRO A 167 -2.59 19.67 2.03
N GLN A 168 -2.81 20.97 2.22
CA GLN A 168 -3.82 21.56 3.13
C GLN A 168 -5.12 21.94 2.42
N THR A 169 -5.24 21.75 1.10
CA THR A 169 -6.49 22.01 0.37
C THR A 169 -7.62 21.16 0.95
N LYS A 170 -8.74 21.80 1.31
CA LYS A 170 -9.94 21.10 1.78
C LYS A 170 -10.60 20.36 0.63
N LEU A 171 -10.71 19.05 0.77
CA LEU A 171 -11.36 18.13 -0.14
C LEU A 171 -12.79 17.84 0.32
N ARG A 172 -13.71 17.72 -0.65
CA ARG A 172 -15.07 17.20 -0.42
C ARG A 172 -15.13 15.72 -0.80
N PRO A 173 -15.89 14.86 -0.10
CA PRO A 173 -15.94 13.42 -0.36
C PRO A 173 -16.81 13.08 -1.59
N THR A 174 -16.59 13.77 -2.71
CA THR A 174 -17.26 13.47 -3.98
C THR A 174 -16.77 12.14 -4.55
N LYS A 175 -17.55 11.50 -5.43
CA LYS A 175 -17.12 10.29 -6.14
C LYS A 175 -15.76 10.48 -6.82
N ASN A 176 -15.57 11.60 -7.51
CA ASN A 176 -14.32 11.89 -8.21
C ASN A 176 -13.14 12.05 -7.25
N THR A 177 -13.33 12.75 -6.13
CA THR A 177 -12.27 12.91 -5.11
C THR A 177 -11.89 11.56 -4.50
N LEU A 178 -12.86 10.73 -4.13
CA LEU A 178 -12.62 9.39 -3.59
C LEU A 178 -11.91 8.50 -4.61
N ARG A 179 -12.30 8.56 -5.88
CA ARG A 179 -11.64 7.85 -6.98
C ARG A 179 -10.16 8.22 -7.09
N LEU A 180 -9.85 9.51 -7.14
CA LEU A 180 -8.47 9.99 -7.25
C LEU A 180 -7.64 9.59 -6.02
N LEU A 181 -8.20 9.70 -4.81
CA LEU A 181 -7.54 9.26 -3.58
C LEU A 181 -7.23 7.75 -3.61
N VAL A 182 -8.23 6.92 -3.92
CA VAL A 182 -8.06 5.46 -4.00
C VAL A 182 -6.99 5.09 -5.03
N LEU A 183 -7.08 5.62 -6.25
CA LEU A 183 -6.12 5.32 -7.32
C LEU A 183 -4.69 5.73 -6.94
N SER A 184 -4.52 6.94 -6.41
CA SER A 184 -3.19 7.45 -6.04
C SER A 184 -2.60 6.69 -4.85
N MET A 185 -3.37 6.50 -3.78
CA MET A 185 -2.89 5.83 -2.57
C MET A 185 -2.58 4.35 -2.84
N THR A 186 -3.45 3.63 -3.54
CA THR A 186 -3.18 2.22 -3.87
C THR A 186 -1.99 2.03 -4.80
N LYS A 187 -1.71 3.00 -5.68
CA LYS A 187 -0.48 3.02 -6.49
C LYS A 187 0.76 3.17 -5.62
N VAL A 188 0.73 4.02 -4.59
CA VAL A 188 1.82 4.12 -3.62
C VAL A 188 1.99 2.80 -2.85
N GLU A 189 0.89 2.21 -2.38
CA GLU A 189 0.91 0.96 -1.59
C GLU A 189 1.43 -0.27 -2.35
N ASN A 190 1.18 -0.35 -3.67
CA ASN A 190 1.49 -1.53 -4.48
C ASN A 190 2.56 -1.25 -5.55
N GLY A 191 3.14 -0.06 -5.59
CA GLY A 191 4.16 0.38 -6.55
C GLY A 191 3.65 0.68 -7.97
N LYS A 192 2.43 0.27 -8.33
CA LYS A 192 1.78 0.57 -9.61
C LYS A 192 0.25 0.55 -9.50
N SER A 193 -0.43 1.03 -10.54
CA SER A 193 -1.89 0.99 -10.61
C SER A 193 -2.38 -0.41 -11.00
N PHE A 194 -3.39 -0.90 -10.28
CA PHE A 194 -4.10 -2.15 -10.58
C PHE A 194 -5.61 -1.96 -10.72
N ILE A 195 -6.15 -0.84 -10.22
CA ILE A 195 -7.58 -0.58 -10.21
C ILE A 195 -7.97 0.05 -11.55
N THR A 196 -8.82 -0.67 -12.29
CA THR A 196 -9.42 -0.15 -13.52
C THR A 196 -10.59 0.80 -13.18
N PRO A 197 -10.97 1.72 -14.10
CA PRO A 197 -12.17 2.54 -13.92
C PRO A 197 -13.42 1.70 -13.64
N GLN A 198 -13.59 0.59 -14.36
CA GLN A 198 -14.73 -0.31 -14.21
C GLN A 198 -14.76 -0.95 -12.82
N LEU A 199 -13.62 -1.43 -12.32
CA LEU A 199 -13.52 -2.00 -10.98
C LEU A 199 -13.86 -0.97 -9.89
N PHE A 200 -13.41 0.28 -10.07
CA PHE A 200 -13.76 1.35 -9.16
C PHE A 200 -15.27 1.62 -9.15
N GLU A 201 -15.91 1.72 -10.32
CA GLU A 201 -17.36 1.96 -10.40
C GLU A 201 -18.16 0.80 -9.82
N GLN A 202 -17.75 -0.45 -10.07
CA GLN A 202 -18.35 -1.64 -9.44
C GLN A 202 -18.25 -1.55 -7.92
N ALA A 203 -17.06 -1.25 -7.38
CA ALA A 203 -16.85 -1.10 -5.95
C ALA A 203 -17.67 0.05 -5.36
N TYR A 204 -17.76 1.18 -6.06
CA TYR A 204 -18.48 2.38 -5.64
C TYR A 204 -20.00 2.15 -5.61
N SER A 205 -20.54 1.36 -6.53
CA SER A 205 -21.98 1.03 -6.58
C SER A 205 -22.51 0.29 -5.34
N MET A 206 -21.61 -0.32 -4.55
CA MET A 206 -21.94 -1.11 -3.35
C MET A 206 -21.81 -0.33 -2.04
N ILE A 207 -21.54 0.99 -2.09
CA ILE A 207 -21.21 1.81 -0.92
C ILE A 207 -22.44 2.27 -0.17
#